data_AF-A0A7S2VMZ3-F1
#
_entry.id   AF-A0A7S2VMZ3-F1
#
_cell.length_a   1.000
_cell.length_b   1.000
_cell.length_c   1.000
_cell.angle_alpha   90.00
_cell.angle_beta   90.00
_cell.angle_gamma   90.00
#
_symmetry.space_group_name_H-M   'P 1'
#
loop_
_entity.id
_entity.type
_entity.pdbx_description
1 polymer ?
#
loop_
_entity_poly.entity_id
_entity_poly.type
_entity_poly.pdbx_seq_one_letter_code
_entity_poly.pdbx_strand_id
1 'polypeptide(L)'
;VVTWGDPQAGGDSSRVRDRLSGGVRTIASTHSAFAALKDDGSVVVWGKSREGGLLWREEVGAGQLEEQLAGGVVAIYSAKSAFAAVKADGSVVNWGTIHVPPDAQERLAGGVQTIYSAELAFLAVKDDGSVVAWGDARAGGDCSAAEARLSAGVRAVCASQRAFAAQLRDGGVA
;
A
#
# COMPACT_ATOMS: atom_id res chain seq x y z
N VAL A 1 16.28 11.87 7.55
CA VAL A 1 16.52 10.61 6.80
C VAL A 1 17.77 10.79 5.95
N VAL A 2 18.61 9.75 5.81
CA VAL A 2 19.79 9.76 4.93
C VAL A 2 19.63 8.62 3.93
N THR A 3 19.93 8.86 2.65
CA THR A 3 19.83 7.89 1.56
C THR A 3 21.16 7.77 0.83
N TRP A 4 21.42 6.61 0.24
CA TRP A 4 22.58 6.32 -0.61
C TRP A 4 22.22 5.24 -1.64
N GLY A 5 23.00 5.11 -2.72
CA GLY A 5 22.76 4.16 -3.80
C GLY A 5 22.41 4.84 -5.13
N ASP A 6 21.68 4.16 -6.01
CA ASP A 6 21.22 4.71 -7.29
C ASP A 6 20.31 5.93 -7.05
N PRO A 7 20.68 7.14 -7.51
CA PRO A 7 19.88 8.35 -7.35
C PRO A 7 18.46 8.23 -7.90
N GLN A 8 18.26 7.50 -9.01
CA GLN A 8 16.95 7.33 -9.63
C GLN A 8 16.06 6.35 -8.85
N ALA A 9 16.66 5.43 -8.10
CA ALA A 9 15.97 4.46 -7.26
C ALA A 9 15.74 4.97 -5.82
N GLY A 10 15.88 6.28 -5.59
CA GLY A 10 15.68 6.89 -4.27
C GLY A 10 16.94 7.01 -3.42
N GLY A 11 18.12 6.73 -3.98
CA GLY A 11 19.41 7.02 -3.36
C GLY A 11 19.66 8.51 -3.14
N ASP A 12 18.99 9.39 -3.90
CA ASP A 12 18.99 10.84 -3.70
C ASP A 12 17.65 11.32 -3.12
N SER A 13 17.68 11.74 -1.85
CA SER A 13 16.54 12.34 -1.13
C SER A 13 16.66 13.87 -0.98
N SER A 14 17.65 14.50 -1.63
CA SER A 14 17.93 15.94 -1.48
C SER A 14 16.72 16.82 -1.75
N ARG A 15 15.86 16.42 -2.69
CA ARG A 15 14.64 17.14 -3.09
C ARG A 15 13.52 17.10 -2.06
N VAL A 16 13.50 16.11 -1.18
CA VAL A 16 12.51 15.95 -0.11
C VAL A 16 13.13 16.12 1.27
N ARG A 17 14.41 16.49 1.35
CA ARG A 17 15.19 16.59 2.58
C ARG A 17 14.50 17.39 3.67
N ASP A 18 13.94 18.55 3.31
CA ASP A 18 13.31 19.45 4.28
C ASP A 18 12.04 18.81 4.89
N ARG A 19 11.32 18.01 4.08
CA ARG A 19 10.16 17.21 4.52
C ARG A 19 10.56 15.97 5.35
N LEU A 20 11.83 15.55 5.30
CA LEU A 20 12.38 14.36 5.99
C LEU A 20 13.30 14.73 7.18
N SER A 21 13.29 15.99 7.60
CA SER A 21 14.17 16.54 8.64
C SER A 21 13.77 16.13 10.07
N GLY A 22 12.54 15.66 10.28
CA GLY A 22 12.07 15.18 11.58
C GLY A 22 10.72 14.50 11.52
N GLY A 23 10.37 13.81 12.61
CA GLY A 23 9.06 13.18 12.80
C GLY A 23 8.75 12.04 11.81
N VAL A 24 9.77 11.33 11.31
CA VAL A 24 9.59 10.13 10.49
C VAL A 24 9.49 8.92 11.40
N ARG A 25 8.37 8.20 11.33
CA ARG A 25 8.09 7.01 12.15
C ARG A 25 8.53 5.72 11.48
N THR A 26 8.25 5.59 10.19
CA THR A 26 8.61 4.38 9.42
C THR A 26 8.90 4.73 7.97
N ILE A 27 9.69 3.88 7.31
CA ILE A 27 10.03 3.98 5.89
C ILE A 27 9.70 2.63 5.26
N ALA A 28 8.94 2.66 4.17
CA ALA A 28 8.69 1.52 3.30
C ALA A 28 9.40 1.72 1.97
N SER A 29 9.68 0.62 1.26
CA SER A 29 10.37 0.64 -0.03
C SER A 29 9.73 -0.30 -1.04
N THR A 30 9.66 0.13 -2.28
CA THR A 30 9.50 -0.75 -3.45
C THR A 30 10.89 -1.10 -4.01
N HIS A 31 10.97 -1.70 -5.20
CA HIS A 31 12.24 -1.93 -5.88
C HIS A 31 13.05 -0.65 -6.15
N SER A 32 12.37 0.46 -6.44
CA SER A 32 13.05 1.70 -6.87
C SER A 32 12.47 2.99 -6.29
N ALA A 33 11.68 2.90 -5.21
CA ALA A 33 11.11 4.07 -4.54
C ALA A 33 10.96 3.84 -3.03
N PHE A 34 10.78 4.93 -2.30
CA PHE A 34 10.57 4.95 -0.86
C PHE A 34 9.37 5.81 -0.49
N ALA A 35 8.76 5.46 0.64
CA ALA A 35 7.70 6.21 1.29
C ALA A 35 7.98 6.32 2.80
N ALA A 36 8.05 7.53 3.32
CA ALA A 36 8.21 7.82 4.74
C ALA A 36 6.89 8.26 5.35
N LEU A 37 6.41 7.51 6.35
CA LEU A 37 5.27 7.91 7.18
C LEU A 37 5.78 8.77 8.34
N LYS A 38 5.14 9.93 8.53
CA LYS A 38 5.43 10.86 9.60
C LYS A 38 4.49 10.71 10.80
N ASP A 39 4.89 11.28 11.94
CA ASP A 39 4.12 11.27 13.20
C ASP A 39 2.78 12.02 13.08
N ASP A 40 2.69 13.00 12.18
CA ASP A 40 1.46 13.73 11.87
C ASP A 40 0.54 12.98 10.89
N GLY A 41 0.91 11.76 10.48
CA GLY A 41 0.17 10.95 9.53
C GLY A 41 0.30 11.40 8.07
N SER A 42 1.20 12.33 7.76
CA SER A 42 1.56 12.67 6.38
C SER A 42 2.59 11.69 5.81
N VAL A 43 2.60 11.53 4.48
CA VAL A 43 3.55 10.66 3.79
C VAL A 43 4.40 11.46 2.80
N VAL A 44 5.70 11.18 2.81
CA VAL A 44 6.66 11.76 1.86
C VAL A 44 7.20 10.62 1.00
N VAL A 45 7.09 10.74 -0.32
CA VAL A 45 7.54 9.69 -1.26
C VAL A 45 8.62 10.24 -2.19
N TRP A 46 9.57 9.39 -2.58
CA TRP A 46 10.65 9.73 -3.50
C TRP A 46 11.19 8.49 -4.24
N GLY A 47 11.99 8.71 -5.29
CA GLY A 47 12.48 7.66 -6.19
C GLY A 47 11.69 7.61 -7.51
N LYS A 48 11.74 6.47 -8.18
CA LYS A 48 11.23 6.31 -9.56
C LYS A 48 9.69 6.35 -9.61
N SER A 49 9.10 7.25 -10.42
CA SER A 49 7.63 7.43 -10.48
C SER A 49 6.88 6.15 -10.82
N ARG A 50 7.36 5.42 -11.83
CA ARG A 50 6.77 4.14 -12.27
C ARG A 50 6.82 3.02 -11.22
N GLU A 51 7.44 3.23 -10.07
CA GLU A 51 7.49 2.23 -9.00
C GLU A 51 7.01 2.79 -7.66
N GLY A 52 6.15 3.82 -7.71
CA GLY A 52 5.54 4.42 -6.52
C GLY A 52 6.30 5.61 -5.94
N GLY A 53 7.35 6.08 -6.60
CA GLY A 53 7.94 7.39 -6.33
C GLY A 53 7.05 8.51 -6.88
N LEU A 54 7.40 9.77 -6.58
CA LEU A 54 6.84 10.94 -7.26
C LEU A 54 7.95 11.64 -8.05
N LEU A 55 7.76 11.80 -9.36
CA LEU A 55 8.46 12.83 -10.13
C LEU A 55 7.67 14.13 -9.95
N TRP A 56 7.97 14.84 -8.86
CA TRP A 56 7.71 16.26 -8.62
C TRP A 56 6.89 17.03 -9.68
N ARG A 57 5.68 17.47 -9.28
CA ARG A 57 4.82 18.57 -9.79
C ARG A 57 4.47 18.69 -11.28
N GLU A 58 5.26 18.15 -12.20
CA GLU A 58 5.01 18.22 -13.65
C GLU A 58 4.29 16.97 -14.17
N GLU A 59 4.27 15.87 -13.40
CA GLU A 59 3.42 14.73 -13.69
C GLU A 59 1.96 15.01 -13.29
N VAL A 60 1.04 14.77 -14.24
CA VAL A 60 -0.40 14.87 -14.02
C VAL A 60 -0.81 13.94 -12.87
N GLY A 61 -1.46 14.50 -11.85
CA GLY A 61 -1.95 13.75 -10.68
C GLY A 61 -1.04 13.76 -9.46
N ALA A 62 0.20 14.29 -9.55
CA ALA A 62 1.10 14.37 -8.38
C ALA A 62 0.49 15.19 -7.23
N GLY A 63 -0.21 16.30 -7.55
CA GLY A 63 -0.89 17.13 -6.54
C GLY A 63 -2.04 16.41 -5.83
N GLN A 64 -2.78 15.57 -6.56
CA GLN A 64 -3.86 14.78 -5.97
C GLN A 64 -3.32 13.72 -5.01
N LEU A 65 -2.21 13.05 -5.36
CA LEU A 65 -1.58 12.09 -4.46
C LEU A 65 -1.03 12.78 -3.21
N GLU A 66 -0.38 13.94 -3.36
CA GLU A 66 0.11 14.72 -2.20
C GLU A 66 -1.03 15.14 -1.27
N GLU A 67 -2.18 15.57 -1.80
CA GLU A 67 -3.36 15.91 -1.00
C GLU A 67 -3.90 14.67 -0.25
N GLN A 68 -4.01 13.53 -0.95
CA GLN A 68 -4.46 12.28 -0.34
C GLN A 68 -3.51 11.79 0.77
N LEU A 69 -2.22 12.10 0.67
CA LEU A 69 -1.17 11.71 1.61
C LEU A 69 -0.78 12.82 2.61
N ALA A 70 -1.52 13.94 2.63
CA ALA A 70 -1.20 15.08 3.48
C ALA A 70 -1.46 14.82 4.98
N GLY A 71 -2.22 13.78 5.32
CA GLY A 71 -2.52 13.44 6.71
C GLY A 71 -3.42 12.22 6.86
N GLY A 72 -3.54 11.78 8.12
CA GLY A 72 -4.43 10.68 8.51
C GLY A 72 -3.94 9.29 8.14
N VAL A 73 -2.77 9.13 7.52
CA VAL A 73 -2.18 7.80 7.25
C VAL A 73 -1.67 7.20 8.55
N VAL A 74 -1.99 5.94 8.80
CA VAL A 74 -1.56 5.20 9.99
C VAL A 74 -0.60 4.05 9.68
N ALA A 75 -0.62 3.54 8.44
CA ALA A 75 0.24 2.47 7.98
C ALA A 75 0.52 2.56 6.48
N ILE A 76 1.71 2.12 6.07
CA ILE A 76 2.13 1.99 4.67
C ILE A 76 2.55 0.54 4.43
N TYR A 77 2.13 0.01 3.28
CA TYR A 77 2.43 -1.31 2.79
C TYR A 77 3.04 -1.20 1.40
N SER A 78 3.95 -2.11 1.06
CA SER A 78 4.71 -2.08 -0.20
C SER A 78 4.68 -3.44 -0.88
N ALA A 79 4.40 -3.41 -2.17
CA ALA A 79 4.64 -4.51 -3.11
C ALA A 79 5.84 -4.15 -4.00
N LYS A 80 6.12 -4.93 -5.05
CA LYS A 80 7.32 -4.75 -5.88
C LYS A 80 7.48 -3.33 -6.44
N SER A 81 6.39 -2.72 -6.89
CA SER A 81 6.39 -1.47 -7.65
C SER A 81 5.21 -0.55 -7.32
N ALA A 82 4.58 -0.78 -6.16
CA ALA A 82 3.44 0.00 -5.70
C ALA A 82 3.38 0.02 -4.18
N PHE A 83 2.66 1.01 -3.68
CA PHE A 83 2.35 1.15 -2.26
C PHE A 83 0.83 1.17 -2.04
N ALA A 84 0.46 0.87 -0.81
CA ALA A 84 -0.88 1.13 -0.29
C ALA A 84 -0.75 1.73 1.11
N ALA A 85 -1.49 2.80 1.39
CA ALA A 85 -1.56 3.44 2.68
C ALA A 85 -2.96 3.26 3.27
N VAL A 86 -3.04 2.84 4.53
CA VAL A 86 -4.29 2.80 5.28
C VAL A 86 -4.38 4.08 6.12
N LYS A 87 -5.53 4.76 6.03
CA LYS A 87 -5.85 5.94 6.84
C LYS A 87 -6.57 5.57 8.13
N ALA A 88 -6.62 6.50 9.08
CA ALA A 88 -7.28 6.33 10.37
C ALA A 88 -8.79 6.09 10.25
N ASP A 89 -9.42 6.53 9.15
CA ASP A 89 -10.82 6.23 8.82
C ASP A 89 -11.01 4.87 8.12
N GLY A 90 -9.93 4.11 7.95
CA GLY A 90 -9.91 2.82 7.27
C GLY A 90 -10.02 2.92 5.74
N SER A 91 -9.92 4.11 5.15
CA SER A 91 -9.80 4.25 3.69
C SER A 91 -8.38 3.95 3.21
N VAL A 92 -8.26 3.54 1.94
CA VAL A 92 -6.97 3.17 1.33
C VAL A 92 -6.59 4.13 0.21
N VAL A 93 -5.33 4.58 0.23
CA VAL A 93 -4.69 5.28 -0.89
C VAL A 93 -3.69 4.32 -1.53
N ASN A 94 -3.84 4.05 -2.82
CA ASN A 94 -2.95 3.18 -3.59
C ASN A 94 -2.26 3.99 -4.70
N TRP A 95 -0.95 3.76 -4.89
CA TRP A 95 -0.17 4.41 -5.93
C TRP A 95 0.99 3.54 -6.42
N GLY A 96 1.51 3.86 -7.61
CA GLY A 96 2.46 3.01 -8.34
C GLY A 96 1.77 2.25 -9.47
N THR A 97 2.31 1.09 -9.87
CA THR A 97 1.84 0.35 -11.05
C THR A 97 0.84 -0.77 -10.78
N ILE A 98 0.56 -1.07 -9.51
CA ILE A 98 -0.47 -2.04 -9.13
C ILE A 98 -1.73 -1.25 -8.83
N HIS A 99 -2.64 -1.21 -9.79
CA HIS A 99 -3.86 -0.40 -9.73
C HIS A 99 -5.00 -1.13 -9.02
N VAL A 100 -5.80 -0.35 -8.29
CA VAL A 100 -7.10 -0.78 -7.77
C VAL A 100 -8.13 -0.73 -8.90
N PRO A 101 -8.84 -1.84 -9.20
CA PRO A 101 -9.90 -1.81 -10.21
C PRO A 101 -11.13 -1.04 -9.68
N PRO A 102 -11.97 -0.46 -10.57
CA PRO A 102 -13.06 0.43 -10.16
C PRO A 102 -14.06 -0.20 -9.16
N ASP A 103 -14.36 -1.48 -9.31
CA ASP A 103 -15.25 -2.25 -8.45
C ASP A 103 -14.68 -2.48 -7.03
N ALA A 104 -13.35 -2.49 -6.87
CA ALA A 104 -12.69 -2.57 -5.57
C ALA A 104 -12.54 -1.20 -4.90
N GLN A 105 -12.61 -0.09 -5.64
CA GLN A 105 -12.35 1.25 -5.10
C GLN A 105 -13.37 1.66 -4.02
N GLU A 106 -14.66 1.41 -4.27
CA GLU A 106 -15.72 1.68 -3.29
C GLU A 106 -15.56 0.82 -2.03
N ARG A 107 -15.13 -0.44 -2.20
CA ARG A 107 -14.91 -1.39 -1.10
C ARG A 107 -13.71 -1.03 -0.22
N LEU A 108 -12.81 -0.19 -0.72
CA LEU A 108 -11.61 0.32 -0.04
C LEU A 108 -11.79 1.74 0.51
N ALA A 109 -12.99 2.30 0.44
CA ALA A 109 -13.29 3.64 0.94
C ALA A 109 -13.40 3.73 2.48
N GLY A 110 -13.40 2.59 3.20
CA GLY A 110 -13.48 2.58 4.66
C GLY A 110 -13.41 1.19 5.28
N GLY A 111 -13.10 1.16 6.58
CA GLY A 111 -13.11 -0.05 7.41
C GLY A 111 -11.98 -1.05 7.12
N VAL A 112 -10.93 -0.66 6.41
CA VAL A 112 -9.72 -1.48 6.23
C VAL A 112 -8.82 -1.36 7.47
N GLN A 113 -8.47 -2.49 8.09
CA GLN A 113 -7.54 -2.52 9.22
C GLN A 113 -6.09 -2.71 8.79
N THR A 114 -5.87 -3.68 7.91
CA THR A 114 -4.53 -4.11 7.52
C THR A 114 -4.51 -4.53 6.06
N ILE A 115 -3.34 -4.40 5.46
CA ILE A 115 -3.08 -4.88 4.10
C ILE A 115 -1.96 -5.91 4.17
N TYR A 116 -2.06 -6.94 3.36
CA TYR A 116 -1.01 -7.91 3.11
C TYR A 116 -0.52 -7.77 1.68
N SER A 117 0.78 -7.94 1.47
CA SER A 117 1.41 -7.73 0.18
C SER A 117 2.00 -9.03 -0.36
N ALA A 118 1.64 -9.36 -1.59
CA ALA A 118 2.41 -10.23 -2.46
C ALA A 118 3.26 -9.36 -3.41
N GLU A 119 4.07 -9.97 -4.27
CA GLU A 119 4.97 -9.23 -5.16
C GLU A 119 4.20 -8.28 -6.09
N LEU A 120 3.06 -8.73 -6.63
CA LEU A 120 2.26 -8.00 -7.63
C LEU A 120 0.77 -7.84 -7.25
N ALA A 121 0.44 -8.08 -5.98
CA ALA A 121 -0.93 -8.00 -5.48
C ALA A 121 -0.97 -7.56 -4.02
N PHE A 122 -2.14 -7.06 -3.62
CA PHE A 122 -2.45 -6.72 -2.24
C PHE A 122 -3.75 -7.39 -1.82
N LEU A 123 -3.88 -7.61 -0.51
CA LEU A 123 -5.09 -8.10 0.13
C LEU A 123 -5.39 -7.24 1.36
N ALA A 124 -6.47 -6.46 1.32
CA ALA A 124 -7.00 -5.73 2.46
C ALA A 124 -7.90 -6.65 3.30
N VAL A 125 -7.76 -6.57 4.62
CA VAL A 125 -8.69 -7.19 5.59
C VAL A 125 -9.42 -6.07 6.32
N LYS A 126 -10.74 -6.16 6.34
CA LYS A 126 -11.64 -5.16 6.92
C LYS A 126 -12.06 -5.50 8.36
N ASP A 127 -12.60 -4.52 9.08
CA ASP A 127 -13.09 -4.65 10.46
C ASP A 127 -14.13 -5.77 10.61
N ASP A 128 -15.00 -5.90 9.62
CA ASP A 128 -16.04 -6.94 9.52
C ASP A 128 -15.49 -8.33 9.18
N GLY A 129 -14.17 -8.45 8.95
CA GLY A 129 -13.49 -9.68 8.57
C GLY A 129 -13.56 -10.02 7.07
N SER A 130 -14.28 -9.23 6.27
CA SER A 130 -14.26 -9.35 4.80
C SER A 130 -12.92 -8.92 4.24
N VAL A 131 -12.65 -9.33 2.99
CA VAL A 131 -11.39 -9.01 2.32
C VAL A 131 -11.64 -8.40 0.95
N VAL A 132 -10.64 -7.63 0.49
CA VAL A 132 -10.59 -7.08 -0.87
C VAL A 132 -9.20 -7.35 -1.42
N ALA A 133 -9.11 -8.11 -2.50
CA ALA A 133 -7.87 -8.34 -3.24
C ALA A 133 -7.78 -7.42 -4.45
N TRP A 134 -6.57 -6.97 -4.81
CA TRP A 134 -6.33 -6.28 -6.08
C TRP A 134 -4.90 -6.50 -6.57
N GLY A 135 -4.69 -6.26 -7.87
CA GLY A 135 -3.42 -6.47 -8.57
C GLY A 135 -3.46 -7.68 -9.51
N ASP A 136 -2.32 -8.30 -9.76
CA ASP A 136 -2.22 -9.46 -10.66
C ASP A 136 -2.99 -10.66 -10.07
N ALA A 137 -4.00 -11.15 -10.78
CA ALA A 137 -4.80 -12.32 -10.38
C ALA A 137 -3.93 -13.56 -10.12
N ARG A 138 -2.83 -13.75 -10.88
CA ARG A 138 -1.86 -14.84 -10.69
C ARG A 138 -0.91 -14.61 -9.52
N ALA A 139 -1.03 -13.49 -8.84
CA ALA A 139 -0.32 -13.17 -7.61
C ALA A 139 -1.27 -13.12 -6.38
N GLY A 140 -2.55 -13.47 -6.56
CA GLY A 140 -3.57 -13.39 -5.52
C GLY A 140 -4.38 -12.09 -5.52
N GLY A 141 -4.32 -11.30 -6.60
CA GLY A 141 -5.11 -10.08 -6.77
C GLY A 141 -6.59 -10.32 -7.07
N ASP A 142 -7.01 -11.58 -7.24
CA ASP A 142 -8.41 -12.00 -7.36
C ASP A 142 -8.66 -13.15 -6.37
N CYS A 143 -9.60 -12.93 -5.44
CA CYS A 143 -10.00 -13.91 -4.44
C CYS A 143 -11.44 -14.43 -4.63
N SER A 144 -12.08 -14.16 -5.77
CA SER A 144 -13.46 -14.56 -6.06
C SER A 144 -13.70 -16.06 -5.89
N ALA A 145 -12.73 -16.89 -6.31
CA ALA A 145 -12.79 -18.34 -6.14
C ALA A 145 -12.80 -18.81 -4.67
N ALA A 146 -12.31 -17.98 -3.74
CA ALA A 146 -12.24 -18.27 -2.31
C ALA A 146 -13.27 -17.47 -1.50
N GLU A 147 -14.10 -16.64 -2.14
CA GLU A 147 -14.99 -15.67 -1.50
C GLU A 147 -15.96 -16.34 -0.51
N ALA A 148 -16.54 -17.48 -0.90
CA ALA A 148 -17.44 -18.25 -0.04
C ALA A 148 -16.77 -18.66 1.29
N ARG A 149 -15.50 -19.04 1.27
CA ARG A 149 -14.74 -19.38 2.49
C ARG A 149 -14.32 -18.15 3.28
N LEU A 150 -13.89 -17.10 2.58
CA LEU A 150 -13.47 -15.84 3.20
C LEU A 150 -14.63 -15.11 3.91
N SER A 151 -15.87 -15.41 3.54
CA SER A 151 -17.07 -14.91 4.23
C SER A 151 -17.18 -15.38 5.70
N ALA A 152 -16.47 -16.44 6.10
CA ALA A 152 -16.34 -16.85 7.50
C ALA A 152 -15.52 -15.86 8.36
N GLY A 153 -14.92 -14.85 7.71
CA GLY A 153 -14.09 -13.84 8.33
C GLY A 153 -12.64 -14.30 8.47
N VAL A 154 -11.71 -13.40 8.16
CA VAL A 154 -10.29 -13.67 8.26
C VAL A 154 -9.75 -13.29 9.63
N ARG A 155 -8.91 -14.15 10.20
CA ARG A 155 -8.18 -13.92 11.45
C ARG A 155 -6.73 -13.51 11.20
N ALA A 156 -6.07 -14.16 10.26
CA ALA A 156 -4.69 -13.88 9.90
C ALA A 156 -4.45 -14.25 8.43
N VAL A 157 -3.50 -13.57 7.79
CA VAL A 157 -3.07 -13.86 6.42
C VAL A 157 -1.56 -14.05 6.40
N CYS A 158 -1.11 -15.02 5.62
CA CYS A 158 0.29 -15.15 5.21
C CYS A 158 0.39 -14.95 3.70
N ALA A 159 1.40 -14.23 3.25
CA ALA A 159 1.68 -14.02 1.84
C ALA A 159 2.96 -14.75 1.43
N SER A 160 2.93 -15.38 0.26
CA SER A 160 4.12 -15.73 -0.51
C SER A 160 4.39 -14.64 -1.55
N GLN A 161 5.41 -14.82 -2.40
CA GLN A 161 5.63 -13.89 -3.52
C GLN A 161 4.42 -13.77 -4.46
N ARG A 162 3.59 -14.82 -4.59
CA ARG A 162 2.54 -14.88 -5.63
C ARG A 162 1.18 -15.40 -5.15
N ALA A 163 0.97 -15.51 -3.85
CA ALA A 163 -0.28 -16.04 -3.31
C ALA A 163 -0.48 -15.62 -1.86
N PHE A 164 -1.72 -15.70 -1.40
CA PHE A 164 -2.11 -15.52 -0.01
C PHE A 164 -2.69 -16.83 0.53
N ALA A 165 -2.54 -17.05 1.83
CA ALA A 165 -3.25 -18.07 2.59
C ALA A 165 -3.88 -17.39 3.81
N ALA A 166 -5.15 -17.68 4.08
CA ALA A 166 -5.91 -17.07 5.15
C ALA A 166 -6.30 -18.10 6.20
N GLN A 167 -6.04 -17.79 7.47
CA GLN A 167 -6.65 -18.48 8.59
C GLN A 167 -8.00 -17.83 8.88
N LEU A 168 -9.05 -18.63 8.90
CA LEU A 168 -10.44 -18.18 9.09
C LEU A 168 -10.80 -18.17 10.59
N ARG A 169 -11.80 -17.37 10.96
CA ARG A 169 -12.28 -17.25 12.35
C ARG A 169 -12.95 -18.53 12.86
N ASP A 170 -13.49 -19.35 11.96
CA ASP A 170 -14.06 -20.67 12.25
C ASP A 170 -13.00 -21.77 12.43
N GLY A 171 -11.72 -21.44 12.30
CA GLY A 171 -10.60 -22.38 12.39
C GLY A 171 -10.21 -23.02 11.05
N GLY A 172 -10.93 -22.74 9.96
CA GLY A 172 -10.59 -23.17 8.61
C GLY A 172 -9.39 -22.43 8.00
N VAL A 173 -8.98 -22.89 6.82
CA VAL A 173 -7.95 -22.26 5.99
C VAL A 173 -8.47 -22.09 4.56
N ALA A 174 -8.21 -20.93 3.96
CA ALA A 174 -8.55 -20.59 2.59
C ALA A 174 -7.31 -20.16 1.80
#